data_AF-A0A430S960-F1
#
_entry.id   AF-A0A430S960-F1
#
_cell.length_a   1.000
_cell.length_b   1.000
_cell.length_c   1.000
_cell.angle_alpha   90.00
_cell.angle_beta   90.00
_cell.angle_gamma   90.00
#
_symmetry.space_group_name_H-M   'P 1'
#
loop_
_entity.id
_entity.type
_entity.pdbx_description
1 polymer ?
#
loop_
_entity_poly.entity_id
_entity_poly.type
_entity_poly.pdbx_seq_one_letter_code
_entity_poly.pdbx_strand_id
1 'polypeptide(L)'
;LSGEGRFHLGPGLQGEVEGSFRYGPVGLGIRGSLKGVALEARYQQEGLGWTELAGRVNLLALRGEGTLRHASPYGEGEVVWAFEGSRYRGEGRFRSLRYLEQEGPLRLEGEGTRAEVSWEAPLALLARYDGAWHLSAQGEGKVEGMALRLDLSWGPEGYRGRLWAEGHGLLLKGEGEGPLHLTLKGKDLPGEVAAEATLKDLFLSGRAQYRLGLGQAWLEAQGSFQAGWPGLPRGQPLGHLEGQGSLLGNGEVLPFRFAYRYRGGPLGVEALSLVGEAEGFRLRLAEGHLVLDLDRDLAPFGLPVRVKAEADGPWQEALQVSLERPEGRLSGKAWLWPLGAELLGEVLGEKVGVRYR
;
A
#
# COMPACT_ATOMS: atom_id res chain seq x y z
N LEU A 1 -30.12 8.62 -13.40
CA LEU A 1 -31.10 8.18 -12.39
C LEU A 1 -32.34 7.75 -13.15
N SER A 2 -32.76 6.50 -13.02
CA SER A 2 -33.96 5.97 -13.71
C SER A 2 -34.71 5.07 -12.74
N GLY A 3 -36.03 5.24 -12.62
CA GLY A 3 -36.86 4.41 -11.76
C GLY A 3 -38.33 4.58 -12.07
N GLU A 4 -39.10 3.54 -11.79
CA GLU A 4 -40.55 3.51 -11.93
C GLU A 4 -41.13 2.90 -10.64
N GLY A 5 -42.25 3.45 -10.17
CA GLY A 5 -42.91 2.97 -8.97
C GLY A 5 -44.42 3.16 -9.05
N ARG A 6 -45.14 2.23 -8.43
CA ARG A 6 -46.60 2.24 -8.25
C ARG A 6 -46.90 2.00 -6.79
N PHE A 7 -47.78 2.83 -6.25
CA PHE A 7 -48.27 2.72 -4.89
C PHE A 7 -49.79 2.72 -4.94
N HIS A 8 -50.40 1.63 -4.48
CA HIS A 8 -51.84 1.54 -4.35
C HIS A 8 -52.19 1.42 -2.88
N LEU A 9 -53.05 2.31 -2.37
CA LEU A 9 -53.54 2.26 -1.00
C LEU A 9 -55.04 1.98 -1.02
N GLY A 10 -55.43 0.76 -0.66
CA GLY A 10 -56.83 0.36 -0.53
C GLY A 10 -57.42 0.68 0.86
N PRO A 11 -58.75 0.55 1.02
CA PRO A 11 -59.42 0.70 2.31
C PRO A 11 -58.80 -0.22 3.39
N GLY A 12 -58.64 0.30 4.62
CA GLY A 12 -58.11 -0.49 5.74
C GLY A 12 -56.60 -0.78 5.71
N LEU A 13 -55.79 0.10 5.11
CA LEU A 13 -54.33 -0.04 4.96
C LEU A 13 -53.91 -1.30 4.17
N GLN A 14 -54.80 -1.82 3.33
CA GLN A 14 -54.50 -2.87 2.36
C GLN A 14 -53.87 -2.22 1.14
N GLY A 15 -52.58 -1.87 1.25
CA GLY A 15 -51.82 -1.26 0.17
C GLY A 15 -50.78 -2.21 -0.44
N GLU A 16 -50.50 -2.01 -1.72
CA GLU A 16 -49.42 -2.66 -2.46
C GLU A 16 -48.41 -1.62 -2.92
N VAL A 17 -47.13 -1.99 -2.84
CA VAL A 17 -46.00 -1.19 -3.30
C VAL A 17 -45.31 -2.02 -4.38
N GLU A 18 -45.02 -1.39 -5.50
CA GLU A 18 -44.09 -1.92 -6.49
C GLU A 18 -43.18 -0.79 -6.95
N GLY A 19 -41.89 -1.04 -7.04
CA GLY A 19 -40.97 -0.04 -7.56
C GLY A 19 -39.63 -0.64 -7.91
N SER A 20 -39.01 -0.11 -8.94
CA SER A 20 -37.62 -0.38 -9.27
C SER A 20 -36.87 0.93 -9.48
N PHE A 21 -35.65 0.99 -8.98
CA PHE A 21 -34.82 2.17 -9.00
C PHE A 21 -33.39 1.78 -9.38
N ARG A 22 -32.75 2.56 -10.23
CA ARG A 22 -31.34 2.39 -10.59
C ARG A 22 -30.59 3.72 -10.54
N TYR A 23 -29.46 3.72 -9.84
CA TYR A 23 -28.54 4.83 -9.73
C TYR A 23 -27.09 4.35 -9.80
N GLY A 24 -26.46 4.58 -10.95
CA GLY A 24 -25.10 4.11 -11.21
C GLY A 24 -25.00 2.59 -11.02
N PRO A 25 -24.07 2.09 -10.18
CA PRO A 25 -23.89 0.66 -9.93
C PRO A 25 -24.97 0.05 -9.01
N VAL A 26 -25.89 0.85 -8.48
CA VAL A 26 -26.92 0.41 -7.53
C VAL A 26 -28.25 0.21 -8.25
N GLY A 27 -28.86 -0.96 -8.06
CA GLY A 27 -30.26 -1.25 -8.35
C GLY A 27 -31.02 -1.58 -7.07
N LEU A 28 -32.28 -1.16 -6.98
CA LEU A 28 -33.17 -1.43 -5.87
C LEU A 28 -34.54 -1.80 -6.42
N GLY A 29 -35.17 -2.81 -5.83
CA GLY A 29 -36.49 -3.32 -6.15
C GLY A 29 -37.30 -3.48 -4.87
N ILE A 30 -38.55 -3.04 -4.90
CA ILE A 30 -39.53 -3.25 -3.84
C ILE A 30 -40.81 -3.79 -4.45
N ARG A 31 -41.39 -4.84 -3.87
CA ARG A 31 -42.67 -5.40 -4.35
C ARG A 31 -43.45 -6.08 -3.24
N GLY A 32 -44.75 -5.84 -3.16
CA GLY A 32 -45.68 -6.61 -2.32
C GLY A 32 -46.57 -5.75 -1.45
N SER A 33 -47.27 -6.39 -0.52
CA SER A 33 -48.18 -5.70 0.41
C SER A 33 -47.42 -4.94 1.50
N LEU A 34 -48.02 -3.91 2.09
CA LEU A 34 -47.44 -3.14 3.20
C LEU A 34 -47.02 -4.00 4.42
N LYS A 35 -47.59 -5.19 4.59
CA LYS A 35 -47.25 -6.13 5.68
C LYS A 35 -46.09 -7.07 5.36
N GLY A 36 -45.63 -7.10 4.11
CA GLY A 36 -44.60 -8.02 3.62
C GLY A 36 -44.06 -7.58 2.27
N VAL A 37 -43.48 -6.39 2.23
CA VAL A 37 -42.79 -5.86 1.05
C VAL A 37 -41.48 -6.62 0.89
N ALA A 38 -41.32 -7.31 -0.23
CA ALA A 38 -40.03 -7.84 -0.65
C ALA A 38 -39.12 -6.67 -1.04
N LEU A 39 -37.91 -6.65 -0.49
CA LEU A 39 -36.86 -5.69 -0.78
C LEU A 39 -35.69 -6.43 -1.41
N GLU A 40 -35.23 -5.96 -2.55
CA GLU A 40 -34.01 -6.41 -3.20
C GLU A 40 -33.14 -5.20 -3.52
N ALA A 41 -31.86 -5.23 -3.17
CA ALA A 41 -30.89 -4.25 -3.64
C ALA A 41 -29.66 -4.97 -4.16
N ARG A 42 -29.12 -4.48 -5.27
CA ARG A 42 -27.91 -5.03 -5.90
C ARG A 42 -26.96 -3.89 -6.18
N TYR A 43 -25.71 -4.09 -5.83
CA TYR A 43 -24.60 -3.22 -6.18
C TYR A 43 -23.59 -4.05 -6.96
N GLN A 44 -23.09 -3.52 -8.07
CA GLN A 44 -22.04 -4.16 -8.85
C GLN A 44 -21.10 -3.12 -9.44
N GLN A 45 -19.82 -3.24 -9.13
CA GLN A 45 -18.78 -2.37 -9.67
C GLN A 45 -17.48 -3.15 -9.86
N GLU A 46 -16.80 -2.91 -10.99
CA GLU A 46 -15.49 -3.48 -11.25
C GLU A 46 -14.49 -3.12 -10.14
N GLY A 47 -13.68 -4.09 -9.71
CA GLY A 47 -12.74 -3.97 -8.59
C GLY A 47 -13.39 -4.06 -7.20
N LEU A 48 -14.61 -3.56 -7.00
CA LEU A 48 -15.33 -3.59 -5.71
C LEU A 48 -16.28 -4.78 -5.57
N GLY A 49 -16.46 -5.56 -6.63
CA GLY A 49 -17.26 -6.79 -6.63
C GLY A 49 -18.75 -6.52 -6.69
N TRP A 50 -19.53 -7.41 -6.07
CA TRP A 50 -20.97 -7.33 -6.00
C TRP A 50 -21.48 -7.42 -4.56
N THR A 51 -22.60 -6.78 -4.30
CA THR A 51 -23.33 -6.86 -3.03
C THR A 51 -24.81 -7.01 -3.31
N GLU A 52 -25.44 -8.00 -2.70
CA GLU A 52 -26.88 -8.25 -2.80
C GLU A 52 -27.51 -8.20 -1.42
N LEU A 53 -28.58 -7.42 -1.29
CA LEU A 53 -29.44 -7.39 -0.12
C LEU A 53 -30.81 -7.91 -0.55
N ALA A 54 -31.37 -8.85 0.20
CA ALA A 54 -32.70 -9.38 -0.04
C ALA A 54 -33.42 -9.55 1.29
N GLY A 55 -34.71 -9.23 1.36
CA GLY A 55 -35.46 -9.41 2.59
C GLY A 55 -36.94 -9.10 2.48
N ARG A 56 -37.62 -9.17 3.62
CA ARG A 56 -39.03 -8.83 3.76
C ARG A 56 -39.20 -7.78 4.85
N VAL A 57 -40.02 -6.79 4.54
CA VAL A 57 -40.29 -5.65 5.42
C VAL A 57 -41.79 -5.51 5.64
N ASN A 58 -42.18 -5.46 6.91
CA ASN A 58 -43.49 -5.02 7.33
C ASN A 58 -43.42 -3.52 7.64
N LEU A 59 -43.86 -2.70 6.69
CA LEU A 59 -43.85 -1.23 6.80
C LEU A 59 -44.81 -0.72 7.88
N LEU A 60 -45.86 -1.50 8.21
CA LEU A 60 -46.82 -1.12 9.25
C LEU A 60 -46.30 -1.43 10.65
N ALA A 61 -45.61 -2.56 10.83
CA ALA A 61 -45.01 -2.95 12.10
C ALA A 61 -43.61 -2.37 12.31
N LEU A 62 -43.04 -1.70 11.31
CA LEU A 62 -41.65 -1.23 11.30
C LEU A 62 -40.66 -2.35 11.65
N ARG A 63 -40.88 -3.54 11.07
CA ARG A 63 -40.02 -4.71 11.28
C ARG A 63 -39.60 -5.28 9.94
N GLY A 64 -38.41 -5.85 9.88
CA GLY A 64 -37.96 -6.55 8.69
C GLY A 64 -36.80 -7.47 8.98
N GLU A 65 -36.58 -8.40 8.06
CA GLU A 65 -35.50 -9.37 8.12
C GLU A 65 -35.04 -9.76 6.71
N GLY A 66 -33.81 -10.22 6.59
CA GLY A 66 -33.28 -10.65 5.32
C GLY A 66 -31.81 -11.04 5.39
N THR A 67 -31.19 -11.10 4.22
CA THR A 67 -29.78 -11.42 4.03
C THR A 67 -29.06 -10.33 3.24
N LEU A 68 -27.78 -10.19 3.50
CA LEU A 68 -26.83 -9.38 2.77
C LEU A 68 -25.67 -10.29 2.37
N ARG A 69 -25.34 -10.34 1.09
CA ARG A 69 -24.24 -11.12 0.53
C ARG A 69 -23.28 -10.19 -0.18
N HIS A 70 -21.99 -10.44 -0.02
CA HIS A 70 -20.95 -9.66 -0.67
C HIS A 70 -19.88 -10.61 -1.22
N ALA A 71 -19.38 -10.33 -2.41
CA ALA A 71 -18.16 -10.94 -2.91
C ALA A 71 -17.37 -9.97 -3.78
N SER A 72 -16.07 -9.89 -3.53
CA SER A 72 -15.10 -9.08 -4.27
C SER A 72 -13.75 -9.80 -4.33
N PRO A 73 -12.78 -9.29 -5.11
CA PRO A 73 -11.41 -9.81 -5.07
C PRO A 73 -10.73 -9.68 -3.70
N TYR A 74 -11.29 -8.89 -2.78
CA TYR A 74 -10.71 -8.61 -1.47
C TYR A 74 -11.41 -9.35 -0.33
N GLY A 75 -12.66 -9.77 -0.51
CA GLY A 75 -13.40 -10.43 0.55
C GLY A 75 -14.79 -10.90 0.13
N GLU A 76 -15.31 -11.85 0.89
CA GLU A 76 -16.63 -12.44 0.71
C GLU A 76 -17.32 -12.64 2.06
N GLY A 77 -18.64 -12.57 2.09
CA GLY A 77 -19.38 -12.77 3.32
C GLY A 77 -20.89 -12.74 3.15
N GLU A 78 -21.56 -13.20 4.18
CA GLU A 78 -23.03 -13.20 4.30
C GLU A 78 -23.43 -12.78 5.71
N VAL A 79 -24.43 -11.91 5.80
CA VAL A 79 -25.02 -11.40 7.03
C VAL A 79 -26.52 -11.57 6.98
N VAL A 80 -27.10 -12.21 7.99
CA VAL A 80 -28.54 -12.15 8.25
C VAL A 80 -28.81 -10.88 9.02
N TRP A 81 -29.72 -10.04 8.54
CA TRP A 81 -30.07 -8.78 9.18
C TRP A 81 -31.52 -8.79 9.64
N ALA A 82 -31.81 -8.04 10.69
CA ALA A 82 -33.15 -7.78 11.18
C ALA A 82 -33.25 -6.37 11.77
N PHE A 83 -34.44 -5.77 11.71
CA PHE A 83 -34.71 -4.51 12.36
C PHE A 83 -36.11 -4.47 12.99
N GLU A 84 -36.23 -3.64 14.02
CA GLU A 84 -37.49 -3.33 14.69
C GLU A 84 -37.48 -1.86 15.14
N GLY A 85 -38.43 -1.08 14.63
CA GLY A 85 -38.48 0.37 14.83
C GLY A 85 -37.22 1.03 14.26
N SER A 86 -36.43 1.64 15.15
CA SER A 86 -35.13 2.26 14.82
C SER A 86 -33.93 1.34 15.05
N ARG A 87 -34.13 0.18 15.69
CA ARG A 87 -33.05 -0.74 16.06
C ARG A 87 -32.81 -1.74 14.95
N TYR A 88 -31.56 -1.99 14.63
CA TYR A 88 -31.17 -2.99 13.67
C TYR A 88 -29.99 -3.80 14.16
N ARG A 89 -29.93 -5.05 13.71
CA ARG A 89 -28.88 -6.00 14.01
C ARG A 89 -28.58 -6.85 12.79
N GLY A 90 -27.37 -7.38 12.72
CA GLY A 90 -26.99 -8.36 11.75
C GLY A 90 -25.89 -9.26 12.28
N GLU A 91 -25.97 -10.54 11.92
CA GLU A 91 -25.00 -11.55 12.30
C GLU A 91 -24.63 -12.37 11.07
N GLY A 92 -23.35 -12.66 10.93
CA GLY A 92 -22.83 -13.30 9.74
C GLY A 92 -21.39 -13.73 9.87
N ARG A 93 -20.79 -14.00 8.71
CA ARG A 93 -19.35 -14.29 8.59
C ARG A 93 -18.77 -13.50 7.44
N PHE A 94 -17.53 -13.09 7.61
CA PHE A 94 -16.77 -12.42 6.58
C PHE A 94 -15.37 -13.03 6.50
N ARG A 95 -14.94 -13.28 5.26
CA ARG A 95 -13.63 -13.78 4.90
C ARG A 95 -12.93 -12.73 4.06
N SER A 96 -11.78 -12.27 4.53
CA SER A 96 -10.87 -11.43 3.75
C SER A 96 -9.94 -12.32 2.93
N LEU A 97 -9.82 -12.02 1.64
CA LEU A 97 -9.13 -12.84 0.63
C LEU A 97 -7.77 -12.29 0.23
N ARG A 98 -7.46 -11.02 0.55
CA ARG A 98 -6.22 -10.38 0.14
C ARG A 98 -5.71 -9.41 1.21
N TYR A 99 -4.39 -9.25 1.26
CA TYR A 99 -3.64 -8.44 2.22
C TYR A 99 -3.70 -9.00 3.64
N LEU A 100 -4.88 -9.09 4.23
CA LEU A 100 -5.10 -9.68 5.55
C LEU A 100 -5.99 -10.91 5.41
N GLU A 101 -5.40 -12.06 5.12
CA GLU A 101 -6.16 -13.30 4.91
C GLU A 101 -6.59 -13.90 6.26
N GLN A 102 -7.87 -13.72 6.59
CA GLN A 102 -8.48 -14.27 7.80
C GLN A 102 -10.00 -14.31 7.64
N GLU A 103 -10.66 -15.09 8.48
CA GLU A 103 -12.12 -15.23 8.52
C GLU A 103 -12.59 -15.09 9.97
N GLY A 104 -13.78 -14.53 10.15
CA GLY A 104 -14.37 -14.36 11.47
C GLY A 104 -15.87 -14.03 11.41
N PRO A 105 -16.58 -14.17 12.54
CA PRO A 105 -17.92 -13.64 12.71
C PRO A 105 -17.97 -12.13 12.43
N LEU A 106 -19.01 -11.70 11.73
CA LEU A 106 -19.32 -10.30 11.48
C LEU A 106 -20.62 -9.96 12.20
N ARG A 107 -20.60 -8.90 13.02
CA ARG A 107 -21.79 -8.38 13.69
C ARG A 107 -22.01 -6.94 13.28
N LEU A 108 -23.27 -6.60 13.09
CA LEU A 108 -23.76 -5.26 12.85
C LEU A 108 -24.80 -4.97 13.91
N GLU A 109 -24.75 -3.81 14.54
CA GLU A 109 -25.82 -3.34 15.42
C GLU A 109 -25.97 -1.83 15.34
N GLY A 110 -27.14 -1.33 15.70
CA GLY A 110 -27.36 0.10 15.74
C GLY A 110 -28.77 0.53 16.10
N GLU A 111 -28.90 1.83 16.32
CA GLU A 111 -30.15 2.50 16.63
C GLU A 111 -30.19 3.88 15.96
N GLY A 112 -31.18 4.09 15.10
CA GLY A 112 -31.33 5.34 14.35
C GLY A 112 -30.15 5.58 13.41
N THR A 113 -29.37 6.62 13.68
CA THR A 113 -28.17 6.95 12.89
C THR A 113 -26.90 6.36 13.49
N ARG A 114 -26.96 5.71 14.66
CA ARG A 114 -25.78 5.11 15.30
C ARG A 114 -25.60 3.70 14.81
N ALA A 115 -24.40 3.38 14.32
CA ALA A 115 -24.08 2.07 13.77
C ALA A 115 -22.76 1.56 14.35
N GLU A 116 -22.66 0.26 14.57
CA GLU A 116 -21.43 -0.44 14.90
C GLU A 116 -21.33 -1.71 14.06
N VAL A 117 -20.14 -1.95 13.51
CA VAL A 117 -19.79 -3.16 12.78
C VAL A 117 -18.53 -3.73 13.41
N SER A 118 -18.58 -4.97 13.87
CA SER A 118 -17.44 -5.69 14.44
C SER A 118 -17.15 -6.96 13.68
N TRP A 119 -15.88 -7.20 13.40
CA TRP A 119 -15.38 -8.41 12.76
C TRP A 119 -14.40 -9.11 13.70
N GLU A 120 -14.84 -10.25 14.24
CA GLU A 120 -14.15 -11.02 15.27
C GLU A 120 -13.18 -12.03 14.63
N ALA A 121 -12.02 -11.54 14.20
CA ALA A 121 -10.94 -12.35 13.63
C ALA A 121 -9.65 -12.19 14.48
N PRO A 122 -8.56 -12.93 14.22
CA PRO A 122 -7.31 -12.80 14.99
C PRO A 122 -6.81 -11.36 15.08
N LEU A 123 -6.93 -10.61 13.99
CA LEU A 123 -6.89 -9.15 14.00
C LEU A 123 -8.32 -8.61 13.91
N ALA A 124 -8.94 -8.36 15.06
CA ALA A 124 -10.31 -7.90 15.13
C ALA A 124 -10.42 -6.43 14.68
N LEU A 125 -11.48 -6.12 13.93
CA LEU A 125 -11.76 -4.77 13.44
C LEU A 125 -13.12 -4.30 13.95
N LEU A 126 -13.19 -3.02 14.31
CA LEU A 126 -14.42 -2.35 14.73
C LEU A 126 -14.57 -1.05 13.95
N ALA A 127 -15.76 -0.79 13.43
CA ALA A 127 -16.15 0.49 12.87
C ALA A 127 -17.45 0.95 13.52
N ARG A 128 -17.40 2.09 14.22
CA ARG A 128 -18.55 2.70 14.89
C ARG A 128 -18.79 4.09 14.32
N TYR A 129 -20.06 4.44 14.16
CA TYR A 129 -20.51 5.77 13.79
C TYR A 129 -21.56 6.26 14.78
N ASP A 130 -21.30 7.39 15.43
CA ASP A 130 -22.17 8.01 16.44
C ASP A 130 -22.23 9.54 16.28
N GLY A 131 -22.24 10.00 15.03
CA GLY A 131 -22.07 11.42 14.67
C GLY A 131 -20.64 11.74 14.22
N ALA A 132 -19.70 10.87 14.55
CA ALA A 132 -18.37 10.79 13.94
C ALA A 132 -17.95 9.32 13.75
N TRP A 133 -16.94 9.10 12.91
CA TRP A 133 -16.36 7.76 12.72
C TRP A 133 -15.34 7.44 13.81
N HIS A 134 -15.43 6.22 14.31
CA HIS A 134 -14.47 5.61 15.21
C HIS A 134 -14.09 4.25 14.66
N LEU A 135 -12.80 4.02 14.47
CA LEU A 135 -12.25 2.77 13.95
C LEU A 135 -11.30 2.18 14.98
N SER A 136 -11.31 0.87 15.20
CA SER A 136 -10.27 0.22 15.98
C SER A 136 -9.87 -1.11 15.41
N ALA A 137 -8.61 -1.47 15.65
CA ALA A 137 -8.01 -2.75 15.29
C ALA A 137 -7.26 -3.30 16.49
N GLN A 138 -7.55 -4.55 16.86
CA GLN A 138 -6.95 -5.20 18.01
C GLN A 138 -6.59 -6.65 17.70
N GLY A 139 -5.38 -7.06 18.09
CA GLY A 139 -4.90 -8.42 17.94
C GLY A 139 -3.74 -8.53 16.97
N GLU A 140 -3.63 -9.66 16.30
CA GLU A 140 -2.46 -10.02 15.49
C GLU A 140 -2.86 -10.56 14.12
N GLY A 141 -2.05 -10.25 13.10
CA GLY A 141 -2.31 -10.67 11.73
C GLY A 141 -1.04 -10.67 10.88
N LYS A 142 -1.16 -11.01 9.61
CA LYS A 142 -0.05 -10.95 8.66
C LYS A 142 -0.50 -10.27 7.38
N VAL A 143 0.27 -9.28 6.92
CA VAL A 143 0.02 -8.56 5.67
C VAL A 143 1.27 -8.57 4.79
N GLU A 144 1.16 -9.19 3.61
CA GLU A 144 2.23 -9.22 2.60
C GLU A 144 3.62 -9.61 3.15
N GLY A 145 3.66 -10.56 4.10
CA GLY A 145 4.91 -11.00 4.73
C GLY A 145 5.29 -10.27 6.01
N MET A 146 4.59 -9.18 6.37
CA MET A 146 4.74 -8.47 7.64
C MET A 146 3.81 -9.05 8.70
N ALA A 147 4.36 -9.54 9.82
CA ALA A 147 3.57 -9.82 11.02
C ALA A 147 3.15 -8.49 11.66
N LEU A 148 1.88 -8.37 12.01
CA LEU A 148 1.27 -7.18 12.58
C LEU A 148 0.71 -7.49 13.96
N ARG A 149 0.90 -6.56 14.88
CA ARG A 149 0.20 -6.50 16.15
C ARG A 149 -0.35 -5.11 16.35
N LEU A 150 -1.66 -5.01 16.57
CA LEU A 150 -2.37 -3.75 16.75
C LEU A 150 -3.12 -3.76 18.08
N ASP A 151 -3.09 -2.62 18.73
CA ASP A 151 -4.06 -2.20 19.73
C ASP A 151 -4.26 -0.71 19.47
N LEU A 152 -4.96 -0.40 18.37
CA LEU A 152 -4.99 0.92 17.77
C LEU A 152 -6.43 1.34 17.50
N SER A 153 -6.75 2.57 17.86
CA SER A 153 -8.02 3.21 17.56
C SER A 153 -7.79 4.55 16.86
N TRP A 154 -8.77 4.98 16.09
CA TRP A 154 -8.81 6.27 15.41
C TRP A 154 -10.20 6.88 15.53
N GLY A 155 -10.28 8.19 15.75
CA GLY A 155 -11.52 8.96 15.76
C GLY A 155 -11.26 10.46 15.63
N PRO A 156 -12.20 11.33 16.04
CA PRO A 156 -12.05 12.78 15.96
C PRO A 156 -10.81 13.33 16.68
N GLU A 157 -10.43 12.69 17.79
CA GLU A 157 -9.25 13.03 18.58
C GLU A 157 -7.94 12.48 17.97
N GLY A 158 -8.01 11.80 16.83
CA GLY A 158 -6.90 11.13 16.17
C GLY A 158 -6.70 9.68 16.62
N TYR A 159 -5.47 9.20 16.47
CA TYR A 159 -5.01 7.86 16.81
C TYR A 159 -4.72 7.72 18.30
N ARG A 160 -5.08 6.56 18.87
CA ARG A 160 -4.70 6.15 20.22
C ARG A 160 -4.32 4.68 20.27
N GLY A 161 -3.29 4.38 21.04
CA GLY A 161 -2.79 3.01 21.22
C GLY A 161 -1.52 2.78 20.41
N ARG A 162 -1.27 1.54 20.00
CA ARG A 162 0.03 1.12 19.49
C ARG A 162 -0.07 0.17 18.30
N LEU A 163 0.97 0.22 17.48
CA LEU A 163 1.15 -0.60 16.30
C LEU A 163 2.57 -1.20 16.30
N TRP A 164 2.68 -2.45 15.91
CA TRP A 164 3.95 -3.10 15.61
C TRP A 164 3.81 -3.87 14.31
N ALA A 165 4.79 -3.72 13.42
CA ALA A 165 4.91 -4.52 12.21
C ALA A 165 6.34 -5.02 12.06
N GLU A 166 6.51 -6.31 11.75
CA GLU A 166 7.82 -6.91 11.57
C GLU A 166 7.83 -7.88 10.39
N GLY A 167 8.83 -7.76 9.53
CA GLY A 167 9.00 -8.61 8.35
C GLY A 167 9.97 -7.98 7.36
N HIS A 168 10.48 -8.77 6.41
CA HIS A 168 11.41 -8.31 5.36
C HIS A 168 12.65 -7.58 5.92
N GLY A 169 13.13 -7.98 7.10
CA GLY A 169 14.25 -7.33 7.79
C GLY A 169 13.94 -5.95 8.36
N LEU A 170 12.66 -5.57 8.47
CA LEU A 170 12.18 -4.29 8.98
C LEU A 170 11.36 -4.47 10.25
N LEU A 171 11.46 -3.50 11.16
CA LEU A 171 10.63 -3.36 12.35
C LEU A 171 10.03 -1.94 12.38
N LEU A 172 8.71 -1.86 12.25
CA LEU A 172 7.93 -0.65 12.41
C LEU A 172 7.24 -0.66 13.77
N LYS A 173 7.32 0.46 14.49
CA LYS A 173 6.56 0.70 15.73
C LYS A 173 5.76 1.97 15.58
N GLY A 174 4.57 1.99 16.17
CA GLY A 174 3.69 3.13 16.18
C GLY A 174 3.09 3.40 17.56
N GLU A 175 2.96 4.67 17.91
CA GLU A 175 2.29 5.13 19.12
C GLU A 175 1.35 6.31 18.79
N GLY A 176 0.08 6.17 19.17
CA GLY A 176 -0.97 7.13 18.89
C GLY A 176 -1.24 8.03 20.09
N GLU A 177 -1.01 9.33 19.92
CA GLU A 177 -1.29 10.39 20.90
C GLU A 177 -1.99 11.58 20.21
N GLY A 178 -2.95 11.27 19.32
CA GLY A 178 -3.52 12.20 18.35
C GLY A 178 -2.97 11.87 16.96
N PRO A 179 -1.81 12.37 16.54
CA PRO A 179 -1.09 11.77 15.42
C PRO A 179 -0.55 10.38 15.80
N LEU A 180 -0.42 9.49 14.81
CA LEU A 180 0.30 8.23 14.99
C LEU A 180 1.77 8.45 14.64
N HIS A 181 2.63 8.46 15.65
CA HIS A 181 4.07 8.56 15.49
C HIS A 181 4.64 7.19 15.19
N LEU A 182 5.47 7.10 14.15
CA LEU A 182 6.00 5.86 13.62
C LEU A 182 7.52 5.90 13.62
N THR A 183 8.14 4.79 14.04
CA THR A 183 9.59 4.57 13.93
C THR A 183 9.84 3.26 13.18
N LEU A 184 10.68 3.31 12.16
CA LEU A 184 11.11 2.15 11.38
C LEU A 184 12.59 1.89 11.63
N LYS A 185 12.97 0.63 11.81
CA LYS A 185 14.37 0.19 11.90
C LYS A 185 14.61 -1.03 11.02
N GLY A 186 15.74 -1.06 10.32
CA GLY A 186 16.27 -2.28 9.70
C GLY A 186 16.92 -3.17 10.75
N LYS A 187 16.55 -4.45 10.79
CA LYS A 187 17.17 -5.48 11.63
C LYS A 187 18.14 -6.35 10.83
N ASP A 188 17.74 -6.77 9.63
CA ASP A 188 18.44 -7.79 8.83
C ASP A 188 18.65 -7.35 7.38
N LEU A 189 18.69 -6.06 7.13
CA LEU A 189 18.95 -5.50 5.80
C LEU A 189 20.45 -5.33 5.58
N PRO A 190 20.92 -5.35 4.31
CA PRO A 190 22.24 -4.84 4.00
C PRO A 190 22.26 -3.35 4.35
N GLY A 191 22.88 -3.01 5.48
CA GLY A 191 22.97 -1.66 6.00
C GLY A 191 21.93 -1.31 7.08
N GLU A 192 22.12 -0.14 7.66
CA GLU A 192 21.27 0.46 8.69
C GLU A 192 20.19 1.30 8.01
N VAL A 193 18.92 0.95 8.25
CA VAL A 193 17.76 1.76 7.85
C VAL A 193 17.12 2.32 9.11
N ALA A 194 16.85 3.62 9.13
CA ALA A 194 16.06 4.26 10.16
C ALA A 194 15.08 5.25 9.53
N ALA A 195 13.82 5.24 9.96
CA ALA A 195 12.88 6.28 9.55
C ALA A 195 11.97 6.69 10.71
N GLU A 196 11.58 7.95 10.70
CA GLU A 196 10.60 8.52 11.61
C GLU A 196 9.50 9.17 10.78
N ALA A 197 8.25 8.91 11.15
CA ALA A 197 7.12 9.45 10.45
C ALA A 197 5.96 9.77 11.39
N THR A 198 5.05 10.59 10.89
CA THR A 198 3.79 10.91 11.53
C THR A 198 2.67 10.68 10.54
N LEU A 199 1.67 9.91 10.96
CA LEU A 199 0.43 9.70 10.25
C LEU A 199 -0.66 10.54 10.91
N LYS A 200 -1.23 11.46 10.14
CA LYS A 200 -2.35 12.32 10.55
C LYS A 200 -3.38 12.34 9.43
N ASP A 201 -4.65 12.10 9.74
CA ASP A 201 -5.75 12.12 8.77
C ASP A 201 -5.48 11.27 7.51
N LEU A 202 -4.90 10.07 7.70
CA LEU A 202 -4.46 9.16 6.63
C LEU A 202 -3.36 9.71 5.71
N PHE A 203 -2.69 10.78 6.12
CA PHE A 203 -1.52 11.35 5.46
C PHE A 203 -0.26 11.08 6.29
N LEU A 204 0.66 10.31 5.69
CA LEU A 204 1.94 9.94 6.26
C LEU A 204 3.00 10.94 5.80
N SER A 205 3.81 11.45 6.71
CA SER A 205 4.98 12.27 6.37
C SER A 205 6.13 11.96 7.32
N GLY A 206 7.36 12.00 6.81
CA GLY A 206 8.50 11.59 7.60
C GLY A 206 9.85 11.82 6.95
N ARG A 207 10.88 11.29 7.60
CA ARG A 207 12.26 11.26 7.14
C ARG A 207 12.81 9.85 7.25
N ALA A 208 13.63 9.47 6.30
CA ALA A 208 14.33 8.19 6.27
C ALA A 208 15.83 8.42 6.09
N GLN A 209 16.61 7.52 6.66
CA GLN A 209 18.05 7.46 6.60
C GLN A 209 18.47 6.03 6.28
N TYR A 210 19.52 5.92 5.48
CA TYR A 210 20.11 4.65 5.08
C TYR A 210 21.63 4.77 5.12
N ARG A 211 22.29 3.75 5.65
CA ARG A 211 23.74 3.65 5.70
C ARG A 211 24.19 2.23 5.41
N LEU A 212 25.06 2.04 4.43
CA LEU A 212 25.60 0.73 4.06
C LEU A 212 27.12 0.79 4.02
N GLY A 213 27.77 -0.10 4.78
CA GLY A 213 29.20 -0.33 4.66
C GLY A 213 29.52 -1.20 3.44
N LEU A 214 30.46 -0.74 2.61
CA LEU A 214 30.93 -1.40 1.39
C LEU A 214 32.45 -1.58 1.48
N GLY A 215 32.91 -2.47 2.36
CA GLY A 215 34.34 -2.63 2.66
C GLY A 215 34.90 -1.40 3.38
N GLN A 216 35.72 -0.61 2.69
CA GLN A 216 36.27 0.65 3.21
C GLN A 216 35.42 1.88 2.87
N ALA A 217 34.43 1.72 1.99
CA ALA A 217 33.49 2.78 1.62
C ALA A 217 32.20 2.73 2.45
N TRP A 218 31.49 3.86 2.46
CA TRP A 218 30.17 3.98 3.08
C TRP A 218 29.20 4.63 2.11
N LEU A 219 28.08 3.98 1.84
CA LEU A 219 26.95 4.61 1.17
C LEU A 219 26.02 5.20 2.23
N GLU A 220 25.79 6.50 2.17
CA GLU A 220 24.86 7.20 3.05
C GLU A 220 23.77 7.86 2.22
N ALA A 221 22.53 7.78 2.66
CA ALA A 221 21.40 8.47 2.04
C ALA A 221 20.40 8.93 3.08
N GLN A 222 19.80 10.08 2.85
CA GLN A 222 18.71 10.60 3.68
C GLN A 222 17.69 11.33 2.81
N GLY A 223 16.43 11.28 3.22
CA GLY A 223 15.35 11.93 2.49
C GLY A 223 14.12 12.17 3.33
N SER A 224 13.24 13.02 2.82
CA SER A 224 11.91 13.23 3.36
C SER A 224 10.88 12.58 2.45
N PHE A 225 9.84 12.02 3.05
CA PHE A 225 8.75 11.42 2.30
C PHE A 225 7.38 11.90 2.78
N GLN A 226 6.43 11.83 1.85
CA GLN A 226 5.02 12.07 2.05
C GLN A 226 4.24 11.01 1.29
N ALA A 227 3.23 10.44 1.91
CA ALA A 227 2.37 9.45 1.27
C ALA A 227 0.94 9.58 1.80
N GLY A 228 -0.05 9.45 0.94
CA GLY A 228 -1.44 9.43 1.36
C GLY A 228 -2.42 9.54 0.21
N TRP A 229 -3.69 9.71 0.56
CA TRP A 229 -4.77 9.99 -0.38
C TRP A 229 -5.25 11.43 -0.24
N PRO A 230 -4.73 12.37 -1.05
CA PRO A 230 -5.24 13.73 -1.06
C PRO A 230 -6.66 13.74 -1.65
N GLY A 231 -7.67 14.00 -0.81
CA GLY A 231 -9.07 14.09 -1.23
C GLY A 231 -9.75 12.73 -1.42
N LEU A 232 -10.22 12.14 -0.32
CA LEU A 232 -11.12 10.98 -0.36
C LEU A 232 -12.45 11.36 -1.06
N PRO A 233 -13.08 10.49 -1.87
CA PRO A 233 -12.64 9.19 -2.38
C PRO A 233 -12.16 9.24 -3.85
N ARG A 234 -11.82 10.42 -4.38
CA ARG A 234 -11.47 10.63 -5.81
C ARG A 234 -9.99 10.94 -6.06
N GLY A 235 -9.19 11.13 -5.01
CA GLY A 235 -7.76 11.37 -5.10
C GLY A 235 -6.99 10.11 -5.51
N GLN A 236 -5.98 10.28 -6.37
CA GLN A 236 -5.02 9.22 -6.64
C GLN A 236 -4.05 9.09 -5.45
N PRO A 237 -3.59 7.87 -5.10
CA PRO A 237 -2.52 7.72 -4.12
C PRO A 237 -1.29 8.48 -4.62
N LEU A 238 -0.77 9.37 -3.78
CA LEU A 238 0.48 10.06 -4.04
C LEU A 238 1.50 9.61 -3.01
N GLY A 239 2.62 9.10 -3.50
CA GLY A 239 3.81 8.83 -2.71
C GLY A 239 4.95 9.66 -3.27
N HIS A 240 5.63 10.39 -2.41
CA HIS A 240 6.75 11.24 -2.76
C HIS A 240 7.87 11.01 -1.77
N LEU A 241 9.07 10.71 -2.25
CA LEU A 241 10.28 10.62 -1.45
C LEU A 241 11.35 11.40 -2.18
N GLU A 242 11.98 12.38 -1.52
CA GLU A 242 13.07 13.17 -2.08
C GLU A 242 14.21 13.23 -1.09
N GLY A 243 15.44 13.14 -1.60
CA GLY A 243 16.60 13.07 -0.75
C GLY A 243 17.92 13.22 -1.48
N GLN A 244 18.96 13.04 -0.71
CA GLN A 244 20.34 13.08 -1.16
C GLN A 244 21.16 12.02 -0.45
N GLY A 245 22.23 11.61 -1.09
CA GLY A 245 23.17 10.67 -0.53
C GLY A 245 24.56 10.87 -1.09
N SER A 246 25.48 10.05 -0.62
CA SER A 246 26.86 10.06 -1.06
C SER A 246 27.48 8.68 -0.87
N LEU A 247 28.34 8.29 -1.81
CA LEU A 247 29.32 7.23 -1.56
C LEU A 247 30.59 7.90 -1.01
N LEU A 248 30.95 7.55 0.21
CA LEU A 248 32.09 8.07 0.95
C LEU A 248 33.25 7.09 0.85
N GLY A 249 34.42 7.58 0.46
CA GLY A 249 35.69 6.87 0.47
C GLY A 249 36.74 7.61 1.31
N ASN A 250 37.97 7.15 1.26
CA ASN A 250 39.10 7.79 1.90
C ASN A 250 39.47 9.11 1.19
N GLY A 251 38.96 10.23 1.71
CA GLY A 251 39.20 11.57 1.15
C GLY A 251 38.41 11.91 -0.10
N GLU A 252 37.52 11.02 -0.55
CA GLU A 252 36.72 11.15 -1.78
C GLU A 252 35.23 10.99 -1.49
N VAL A 253 34.41 11.71 -2.24
CA VAL A 253 32.94 11.73 -2.08
C VAL A 253 32.27 11.77 -3.45
N LEU A 254 31.37 10.81 -3.71
CA LEU A 254 30.50 10.81 -4.89
C LEU A 254 29.06 11.14 -4.46
N PRO A 255 28.62 12.40 -4.59
CA PRO A 255 27.29 12.81 -4.17
C PRO A 255 26.23 12.42 -5.21
N PHE A 256 25.01 12.19 -4.73
CA PHE A 256 23.83 12.03 -5.56
C PHE A 256 22.57 12.58 -4.89
N ARG A 257 21.57 12.88 -5.72
CA ARG A 257 20.21 13.26 -5.32
C ARG A 257 19.23 12.30 -5.93
N PHE A 258 18.17 12.01 -5.20
CA PHE A 258 17.13 11.10 -5.67
C PHE A 258 15.74 11.65 -5.38
N ALA A 259 14.80 11.28 -6.25
CA ALA A 259 13.38 11.52 -6.07
C ALA A 259 12.60 10.29 -6.51
N TYR A 260 11.62 9.86 -5.75
CA TYR A 260 10.71 8.79 -6.08
C TYR A 260 9.27 9.30 -6.05
N ARG A 261 8.58 9.24 -7.19
CA ARG A 261 7.22 9.78 -7.35
C ARG A 261 6.25 8.68 -7.76
N TYR A 262 5.56 8.13 -6.77
CA TYR A 262 4.53 7.14 -6.96
C TYR A 262 3.18 7.80 -7.28
N ARG A 263 2.57 7.41 -8.41
CA ARG A 263 1.27 7.90 -8.89
C ARG A 263 0.23 6.78 -9.04
N GLY A 264 0.41 5.66 -8.34
CA GLY A 264 -0.37 4.44 -8.54
C GLY A 264 0.26 3.48 -9.53
N GLY A 265 -0.03 2.18 -9.40
CA GLY A 265 0.56 1.10 -10.21
C GLY A 265 1.65 0.30 -9.49
N PRO A 266 2.41 -0.55 -10.19
CA PRO A 266 3.53 -1.27 -9.59
C PRO A 266 4.68 -0.31 -9.23
N LEU A 267 5.46 -0.66 -8.22
CA LEU A 267 6.72 0.03 -7.94
C LEU A 267 7.70 -0.23 -9.09
N GLY A 268 8.20 0.83 -9.72
CA GLY A 268 9.08 0.74 -10.88
C GLY A 268 10.18 1.81 -10.89
N VAL A 269 11.20 1.58 -11.71
CA VAL A 269 12.34 2.50 -11.90
C VAL A 269 11.93 3.78 -12.62
N GLU A 270 10.81 3.75 -13.33
CA GLU A 270 10.21 4.88 -14.05
C GLU A 270 9.79 6.00 -13.09
N ALA A 271 9.44 5.64 -11.84
CA ALA A 271 9.12 6.57 -10.78
C ALA A 271 10.36 7.15 -10.08
N LEU A 272 11.56 6.59 -10.33
CA LEU A 272 12.82 7.01 -9.73
C LEU A 272 13.54 8.01 -10.64
N SER A 273 13.94 9.13 -10.05
CA SER A 273 14.95 10.02 -10.58
C SER A 273 16.19 9.96 -9.70
N LEU A 274 17.37 9.86 -10.31
CA LEU A 274 18.66 9.83 -9.64
C LEU A 274 19.63 10.71 -10.42
N VAL A 275 20.34 11.61 -9.74
CA VAL A 275 21.32 12.49 -10.36
C VAL A 275 22.57 12.51 -9.50
N GLY A 276 23.73 12.22 -10.08
CA GLY A 276 25.03 12.32 -9.44
C GLY A 276 26.03 12.99 -10.37
N GLU A 277 26.86 13.87 -9.83
CA GLU A 277 27.90 14.54 -10.60
C GLU A 277 29.12 14.81 -9.71
N ALA A 278 30.26 14.34 -10.16
CA ALA A 278 31.58 14.62 -9.61
C ALA A 278 32.60 14.52 -10.76
N GLU A 279 33.87 14.82 -10.49
CA GLU A 279 34.92 14.58 -11.49
C GLU A 279 34.92 13.09 -11.89
N GLY A 280 35.01 12.78 -13.20
CA GLY A 280 34.97 11.41 -13.70
C GLY A 280 33.72 10.59 -13.35
N PHE A 281 32.62 11.24 -12.90
CA PHE A 281 31.37 10.57 -12.56
C PHE A 281 30.18 11.46 -12.90
N ARG A 282 29.34 11.00 -13.83
CA ARG A 282 28.04 11.58 -14.14
C ARG A 282 27.00 10.46 -14.22
N LEU A 283 25.93 10.64 -13.47
CA LEU A 283 24.80 9.71 -13.42
C LEU A 283 23.50 10.50 -13.55
N ARG A 284 22.63 10.08 -14.46
CA ARG A 284 21.27 10.58 -14.56
C ARG A 284 20.33 9.43 -14.88
N LEU A 285 19.34 9.21 -14.03
CA LEU A 285 18.22 8.34 -14.25
C LEU A 285 16.94 9.17 -14.19
N ALA A 286 16.08 9.03 -15.20
CA ALA A 286 14.74 9.59 -15.18
C ALA A 286 13.85 8.78 -16.12
N GLU A 287 12.62 8.49 -15.70
CA GLU A 287 11.62 7.81 -16.54
C GLU A 287 12.12 6.48 -17.12
N GLY A 288 12.97 5.77 -16.35
CA GLY A 288 13.57 4.50 -16.76
C GLY A 288 14.74 4.61 -17.75
N HIS A 289 15.16 5.82 -18.10
CA HIS A 289 16.30 6.08 -18.96
C HIS A 289 17.54 6.46 -18.15
N LEU A 290 18.62 5.72 -18.32
CA LEU A 290 19.91 5.86 -17.65
C LEU A 290 20.95 6.48 -18.59
N VAL A 291 21.59 7.54 -18.12
CA VAL A 291 22.83 8.09 -18.67
C VAL A 291 23.91 7.96 -17.59
N LEU A 292 24.98 7.24 -17.91
CA LEU A 292 26.13 7.02 -17.02
C LEU A 292 27.41 7.29 -17.80
N ASP A 293 28.28 8.10 -17.21
CA ASP A 293 29.66 8.29 -17.64
C ASP A 293 30.54 8.22 -16.37
N LEU A 294 31.31 7.14 -16.26
CA LEU A 294 32.18 6.86 -15.12
C LEU A 294 33.56 6.56 -15.66
N ASP A 295 34.57 7.30 -15.19
CA ASP A 295 35.99 7.00 -15.36
C ASP A 295 36.74 7.41 -14.08
N ARG A 296 36.80 6.49 -13.11
CA ARG A 296 37.38 6.75 -11.78
C ARG A 296 38.23 5.61 -11.28
N ASP A 297 39.27 5.94 -10.53
CA ASP A 297 39.95 5.00 -9.65
C ASP A 297 39.08 4.75 -8.41
N LEU A 298 38.72 3.49 -8.16
CA LEU A 298 37.92 3.12 -7.00
C LEU A 298 38.77 2.79 -5.76
N ALA A 299 40.10 2.94 -5.81
CA ALA A 299 40.97 2.70 -4.67
C ALA A 299 40.56 3.49 -3.41
N PRO A 300 40.12 4.76 -3.50
CA PRO A 300 39.59 5.50 -2.34
C PRO A 300 38.36 4.83 -1.70
N PHE A 301 37.62 4.01 -2.45
CA PHE A 301 36.44 3.27 -1.99
C PHE A 301 36.76 1.83 -1.58
N GLY A 302 38.04 1.48 -1.48
CA GLY A 302 38.51 0.14 -1.08
C GLY A 302 38.59 -0.88 -2.21
N LEU A 303 38.39 -0.47 -3.46
CA LEU A 303 38.50 -1.32 -4.65
C LEU A 303 39.66 -0.82 -5.52
N PRO A 304 40.87 -1.39 -5.43
CA PRO A 304 42.06 -0.88 -6.13
C PRO A 304 42.05 -1.19 -7.63
N VAL A 305 41.05 -0.66 -8.35
CA VAL A 305 40.78 -0.84 -9.78
C VAL A 305 40.21 0.45 -10.33
N ARG A 306 40.68 0.85 -11.52
CA ARG A 306 40.04 1.91 -12.29
C ARG A 306 38.86 1.35 -13.05
N VAL A 307 37.70 1.96 -12.89
CA VAL A 307 36.47 1.54 -13.56
C VAL A 307 36.09 2.61 -14.57
N LYS A 308 35.89 2.14 -15.80
CA LYS A 308 35.22 2.90 -16.85
C LYS A 308 33.87 2.27 -17.13
N ALA A 309 32.81 3.04 -17.10
CA ALA A 309 31.48 2.58 -17.45
C ALA A 309 30.70 3.66 -18.20
N GLU A 310 30.06 3.26 -19.29
CA GLU A 310 29.24 4.15 -20.12
C GLU A 310 27.89 3.51 -20.40
N ALA A 311 26.84 4.33 -20.35
CA ALA A 311 25.51 3.97 -20.81
C ALA A 311 24.69 5.21 -21.21
N ASP A 312 23.87 5.03 -22.22
CA ASP A 312 22.87 5.99 -22.67
C ASP A 312 21.70 5.19 -23.25
N GLY A 313 20.68 4.93 -22.42
CA GLY A 313 19.55 4.09 -22.81
C GLY A 313 18.68 3.61 -21.66
N PRO A 314 17.73 2.70 -21.91
CA PRO A 314 16.87 2.10 -20.89
C PRO A 314 17.67 1.45 -19.74
N TRP A 315 17.16 1.54 -18.52
CA TRP A 315 17.76 0.99 -17.30
C TRP A 315 18.08 -0.52 -17.37
N GLN A 316 17.31 -1.28 -18.14
CA GLN A 316 17.47 -2.71 -18.32
C GLN A 316 18.57 -3.09 -19.32
N GLU A 317 19.09 -2.13 -20.09
CA GLU A 317 20.15 -2.38 -21.05
C GLU A 317 21.51 -2.58 -20.39
N ALA A 318 22.41 -3.23 -21.14
CA ALA A 318 23.75 -3.51 -20.67
C ALA A 318 24.62 -2.25 -20.70
N LEU A 319 25.24 -1.94 -19.56
CA LEU A 319 26.34 -0.99 -19.44
C LEU A 319 27.59 -1.55 -20.14
N GLN A 320 28.33 -0.73 -20.87
CA GLN A 320 29.69 -1.08 -21.27
C GLN A 320 30.61 -0.80 -20.09
N VAL A 321 31.38 -1.80 -19.66
CA VAL A 321 32.26 -1.69 -18.48
C VAL A 321 33.67 -2.16 -18.83
N SER A 322 34.66 -1.42 -18.32
CA SER A 322 36.08 -1.76 -18.37
C SER A 322 36.70 -1.59 -16.99
N LEU A 323 37.33 -2.65 -16.49
CA LEU A 323 38.08 -2.69 -15.25
C LEU A 323 39.58 -2.70 -15.60
N GLU A 324 40.32 -1.72 -15.14
CA GLU A 324 41.74 -1.52 -15.45
C GLU A 324 42.58 -1.56 -14.15
N ARG A 325 43.63 -2.39 -14.16
CA ARG A 325 44.67 -2.45 -13.12
C ARG A 325 46.05 -2.48 -13.78
N PRO A 326 47.14 -2.19 -13.06
CA PRO A 326 48.50 -2.36 -13.60
C PRO A 326 48.76 -3.78 -14.13
N GLU A 327 48.11 -4.79 -13.53
CA GLU A 327 48.29 -6.19 -13.87
C GLU A 327 47.41 -6.68 -15.02
N GLY A 328 46.46 -5.88 -15.52
CA GLY A 328 45.54 -6.34 -16.56
C GLY A 328 44.27 -5.52 -16.75
N ARG A 329 43.47 -5.93 -17.74
CA ARG A 329 42.21 -5.27 -18.11
C ARG A 329 41.13 -6.31 -18.38
N LEU A 330 39.94 -6.07 -17.84
CA LEU A 330 38.71 -6.81 -18.20
C LEU A 330 37.71 -5.82 -18.80
N SER A 331 37.02 -6.22 -19.87
CA SER A 331 35.98 -5.40 -20.49
C SER A 331 34.78 -6.25 -20.93
N GLY A 332 33.61 -5.65 -20.96
CA GLY A 332 32.40 -6.32 -21.40
C GLY A 332 31.15 -5.61 -20.94
N LYS A 333 30.15 -6.39 -20.53
CA LYS A 333 28.80 -5.92 -20.23
C LYS A 333 28.44 -6.11 -18.77
N ALA A 334 27.71 -5.17 -18.20
CA ALA A 334 27.08 -5.32 -16.89
C ALA A 334 25.62 -4.87 -16.93
N TRP A 335 24.78 -5.48 -16.11
CA TRP A 335 23.36 -5.16 -15.98
C TRP A 335 23.07 -4.75 -14.54
N LEU A 336 22.33 -3.66 -14.36
CA LEU A 336 21.88 -3.21 -13.05
C LEU A 336 20.60 -3.93 -12.61
N TRP A 337 19.80 -4.43 -13.57
CA TRP A 337 18.58 -5.18 -13.27
C TRP A 337 18.13 -6.13 -14.40
N PRO A 338 17.98 -7.45 -14.13
CA PRO A 338 18.55 -8.15 -12.98
C PRO A 338 20.07 -7.97 -12.94
N LEU A 339 20.66 -8.02 -11.74
CA LEU A 339 22.10 -7.85 -11.57
C LEU A 339 22.88 -8.93 -12.32
N GLY A 340 23.85 -8.54 -13.14
CA GLY A 340 24.67 -9.49 -13.90
C GLY A 340 25.91 -8.83 -14.49
N ALA A 341 26.90 -9.62 -14.85
CA ALA A 341 28.09 -9.15 -15.54
C ALA A 341 28.72 -10.23 -16.42
N GLU A 342 29.24 -9.83 -17.57
CA GLU A 342 30.03 -10.66 -18.49
C GLU A 342 31.25 -9.86 -18.95
N LEU A 343 32.40 -10.15 -18.35
CA LEU A 343 33.66 -9.45 -18.63
C LEU A 343 34.71 -10.45 -19.12
N LEU A 344 35.50 -10.04 -20.11
CA LEU A 344 36.60 -10.81 -20.66
C LEU A 344 37.85 -9.92 -20.76
N GLY A 345 39.02 -10.53 -20.60
CA GLY A 345 40.26 -9.83 -20.85
C GLY A 345 41.46 -10.61 -20.35
N GLU A 346 42.48 -9.88 -19.90
CA GLU A 346 43.77 -10.42 -19.52
C GLU A 346 44.19 -9.91 -18.15
N VAL A 347 44.66 -10.80 -17.28
CA VAL A 347 45.20 -10.48 -15.95
C VAL A 347 46.48 -11.28 -15.76
N LEU A 348 47.57 -10.61 -15.45
CA LEU A 348 48.91 -11.21 -15.25
C LEU A 348 49.38 -12.07 -16.44
N GLY A 349 48.99 -11.74 -17.67
CA GLY A 349 49.35 -12.51 -18.87
C GLY A 349 48.39 -13.65 -19.20
N GLU A 350 47.38 -13.91 -18.37
CA GLU A 350 46.40 -14.98 -18.57
C GLU A 350 45.05 -14.44 -19.01
N LYS A 351 44.39 -15.16 -19.93
CA LYS A 351 43.02 -14.83 -20.34
C LYS A 351 42.04 -15.21 -19.24
N VAL A 352 41.30 -14.21 -18.75
CA VAL A 352 40.31 -14.38 -17.68
C VAL A 352 38.93 -13.98 -18.19
N GLY A 353 37.92 -14.76 -17.81
CA GLY A 353 36.52 -14.44 -18.03
C GLY A 353 35.73 -14.50 -16.73
N VAL A 354 34.96 -13.45 -16.48
CA VAL A 354 34.07 -13.32 -15.31
C VAL A 354 32.64 -13.31 -15.80
N ARG A 355 31.83 -14.22 -15.26
CA ARG A 355 30.37 -14.23 -15.47
C ARG A 355 29.68 -14.26 -14.11
N TYR A 356 28.84 -13.26 -13.89
CA TYR A 356 27.95 -13.15 -12.74
C TYR A 356 26.51 -13.08 -13.25
N ARG A 357 25.60 -13.83 -12.61
CA ARG A 357 24.19 -13.92 -12.96
C ARG A 357 23.33 -13.91 -11.71
#